data_AF-A0A3D2QEW8-F1
#
_entry.id   AF-A0A3D2QEW8-F1
#
_cell.length_a   1.000
_cell.length_b   1.000
_cell.length_c   1.000
_cell.angle_alpha   90.00
_cell.angle_beta   90.00
_cell.angle_gamma   90.00
#
_symmetry.space_group_name_H-M   'P 1'
#
loop_
_entity.id
_entity.type
_entity.pdbx_description
1 polymer ?
#
loop_
_entity_poly.entity_id
_entity_poly.type
_entity_poly.pdbx_seq_one_letter_code
_entity_poly.pdbx_strand_id
1 'polypeptide(L)'
;LPTLRLNGDYLAIATLGLGEIIRICILNIDYVGGAAGLMGIPRLTSFPLVFWIMVAILFFIKNFKNSAHGRACLAIRENEIAADTMGIDTTKYKVMAFTLGAAFAGTAGVLFSHYFFIAHPASFTFMRSFDILTMVVLGGLGSMTGSVMGAVVLTFISA
;
A
#
# COMPACT_ATOMS: atom_id res chain seq x y z
N LEU A 1 15.51 13.30 -0.13
CA LEU A 1 15.02 12.24 0.79
C LEU A 1 15.99 11.05 0.73
N PRO A 2 16.64 10.66 1.84
CA PRO A 2 17.69 9.63 1.86
C PRO A 2 17.23 8.22 1.44
N THR A 3 15.92 7.94 1.48
CA THR A 3 15.31 6.68 1.01
C THR A 3 15.36 6.49 -0.51
N LEU A 4 15.51 7.57 -1.30
CA LEU A 4 15.61 7.49 -2.77
C LEU A 4 16.97 6.98 -3.26
N ARG A 5 17.95 6.79 -2.37
CA ARG A 5 19.27 6.24 -2.68
C ARG A 5 19.35 4.72 -2.50
N LEU A 6 18.32 4.10 -1.93
CA LEU A 6 18.25 2.66 -1.74
C LEU A 6 17.59 2.03 -2.96
N ASN A 7 18.26 1.07 -3.58
CA ASN A 7 17.77 0.35 -4.75
C ASN A 7 17.19 -1.01 -4.36
N GLY A 8 16.12 -1.41 -5.05
CA GLY A 8 15.55 -2.75 -5.00
C GLY A 8 15.27 -3.25 -3.58
N ASP A 9 15.94 -4.33 -3.21
CA ASP A 9 15.72 -5.09 -1.97
C ASP A 9 15.96 -4.28 -0.70
N TYR A 10 16.89 -3.32 -0.74
CA TYR A 10 17.18 -2.48 0.41
C TYR A 10 16.02 -1.56 0.77
N LEU A 11 15.28 -1.07 -0.24
CA LEU A 11 14.10 -0.27 0.00
C LEU A 11 12.98 -1.13 0.60
N ALA A 12 12.80 -2.35 0.11
CA ALA A 12 11.81 -3.29 0.64
C ALA A 12 12.09 -3.61 2.11
N ILE A 13 13.33 -3.99 2.45
CA ILE A 13 13.75 -4.27 3.83
C ILE A 13 13.54 -3.04 4.73
N ALA A 14 13.89 -1.84 4.25
CA ALA A 14 13.69 -0.61 5.01
C ALA A 14 12.20 -0.32 5.28
N THR A 15 11.33 -0.52 4.29
CA THR A 15 9.87 -0.32 4.48
C THR A 15 9.26 -1.34 5.45
N LEU A 16 9.72 -2.59 5.42
CA LEU A 16 9.27 -3.62 6.35
C LEU A 16 9.74 -3.32 7.78
N GLY A 17 11.01 -2.95 7.95
CA GLY A 17 11.56 -2.56 9.25
C GLY A 17 10.85 -1.34 9.83
N LEU A 18 10.57 -0.32 9.01
CA LEU A 18 9.78 0.84 9.42
C LEU A 18 8.38 0.45 9.90
N GLY A 19 7.71 -0.46 9.20
CA GLY A 19 6.39 -0.96 9.59
C GLY A 19 6.40 -1.65 10.96
N GLU A 20 7.41 -2.48 11.22
CA GLU A 20 7.56 -3.16 12.51
C GLU A 20 7.86 -2.16 13.65
N ILE A 21 8.72 -1.17 13.40
CA ILE A 21 9.01 -0.09 14.36
C ILE A 21 7.73 0.66 14.70
N ILE A 22 6.92 1.03 13.71
CA ILE A 22 5.64 1.73 13.94
C ILE A 22 4.71 0.85 14.79
N ARG A 23 4.61 -0.46 14.51
CA ARG A 23 3.80 -1.38 15.32
C ARG A 23 4.26 -1.41 16.77
N ILE A 24 5.57 -1.54 17.01
CA ILE A 24 6.15 -1.55 18.36
C ILE A 24 5.91 -0.22 19.06
N CYS A 25 6.06 0.91 18.38
CA CYS A 25 5.74 2.22 18.94
C CYS A 25 4.27 2.31 19.37
N ILE A 26 3.33 1.87 18.51
CA ILE A 26 1.89 1.87 18.85
C ILE A 26 1.59 0.97 20.04
N LEU A 27 2.21 -0.21 20.14
CA LEU A 27 2.06 -1.12 21.27
C LEU A 27 2.49 -0.49 22.61
N ASN A 28 3.45 0.44 22.59
CA ASN A 28 3.98 1.12 23.77
C ASN A 28 3.28 2.46 24.08
N ILE A 29 2.29 2.87 23.30
CA ILE A 29 1.54 4.12 23.54
C ILE A 29 0.20 3.81 24.20
N ASP A 30 0.07 4.14 25.48
CA ASP A 30 -1.15 3.92 26.26
C ASP A 30 -2.34 4.73 25.73
N TYR A 31 -2.09 5.92 25.16
CA TYR A 31 -3.13 6.79 24.60
C TYR A 31 -3.95 6.14 23.47
N VAL A 32 -3.36 5.19 22.72
CA VAL A 32 -4.02 4.49 21.60
C VAL A 32 -4.57 3.12 22.04
N GLY A 33 -4.56 2.85 23.36
CA GLY A 33 -4.97 1.56 23.92
C GLY A 33 -3.86 0.49 23.95
N GLY A 34 -2.62 0.86 23.61
CA GLY A 34 -1.44 0.00 23.68
C GLY A 34 -1.64 -1.37 23.01
N ALA A 35 -1.34 -2.43 23.75
CA ALA A 35 -1.51 -3.81 23.30
C ALA A 35 -2.97 -4.22 23.06
N ALA A 36 -3.95 -3.60 23.75
CA ALA A 36 -5.36 -3.91 23.54
C ALA A 36 -5.88 -3.33 22.21
N GLY A 37 -5.29 -2.23 21.75
CA GLY A 37 -5.68 -1.52 20.54
C GLY A 37 -6.83 -0.53 20.76
N LEU A 38 -7.14 0.23 19.71
CA LEU A 38 -8.16 1.27 19.78
C LEU A 38 -9.55 0.65 19.62
N MET A 39 -10.36 0.73 20.67
CA MET A 39 -11.73 0.22 20.74
C MET A 39 -12.76 1.36 20.61
N GLY A 40 -13.96 1.04 20.10
CA GLY A 40 -15.07 2.00 20.06
C GLY A 40 -15.14 2.85 18.78
N ILE A 41 -14.54 2.36 17.68
CA ILE A 41 -14.60 3.04 16.39
C ILE A 41 -16.04 2.95 15.85
N PRO A 42 -16.70 4.09 15.52
CA PRO A 42 -18.07 4.07 15.01
C PRO A 42 -18.13 3.42 13.62
N ARG A 43 -19.17 2.63 13.39
CA ARG A 43 -19.36 1.90 12.14
C ARG A 43 -19.95 2.78 11.05
N LEU A 44 -19.07 3.52 10.40
CA LEU A 44 -19.40 4.33 9.23
C LEU A 44 -19.24 3.54 7.92
N THR A 45 -18.59 2.37 7.98
CA THR A 45 -18.20 1.60 6.80
C THR A 45 -19.08 0.37 6.62
N SER A 46 -19.80 0.32 5.50
CA SER A 46 -20.56 -0.84 5.03
C SER A 46 -19.82 -1.53 3.89
N PHE A 47 -20.09 -2.83 3.65
CA PHE A 47 -19.49 -3.57 2.54
C PHE A 47 -19.67 -2.87 1.18
N PRO A 48 -20.87 -2.35 0.83
CA PRO A 48 -21.04 -1.60 -0.42
C PRO A 48 -20.15 -0.35 -0.50
N LEU A 49 -19.94 0.35 0.62
CA LEU A 49 -19.09 1.54 0.65
C LEU A 49 -17.62 1.18 0.40
N VAL A 50 -17.10 0.13 1.03
CA VAL A 50 -15.74 -0.36 0.77
C VAL A 50 -15.58 -0.76 -0.69
N PHE A 51 -16.56 -1.47 -1.24
CA PHE A 51 -16.55 -1.89 -2.64
C PHE A 51 -16.53 -0.69 -3.60
N TRP A 52 -17.37 0.32 -3.37
CA TRP A 52 -17.39 1.54 -4.20
C TRP A 52 -16.10 2.34 -4.09
N ILE A 53 -15.48 2.45 -2.90
CA ILE A 53 -14.18 3.10 -2.74
C ILE A 53 -13.09 2.32 -3.48
N MET A 54 -13.08 0.98 -3.38
CA MET A 54 -12.14 0.14 -4.13
C MET A 54 -12.27 0.39 -5.64
N VAL A 55 -13.49 0.38 -6.18
CA VAL A 55 -13.74 0.67 -7.61
C VAL A 55 -13.27 2.08 -7.99
N ALA A 56 -13.53 3.07 -7.15
CA ALA A 56 -13.08 4.44 -7.37
C ALA A 56 -11.54 4.55 -7.40
N ILE A 57 -10.84 3.86 -6.49
CA ILE A 57 -9.37 3.81 -6.46
C ILE A 57 -8.84 3.12 -7.73
N LEU A 58 -9.43 1.99 -8.14
CA LEU A 58 -9.03 1.31 -9.38
C LEU A 58 -9.23 2.19 -10.62
N PHE A 59 -10.34 2.92 -10.69
CA PHE A 59 -10.60 3.89 -11.75
C PHE A 59 -9.57 5.03 -11.74
N PHE A 60 -9.25 5.56 -10.57
CA PHE A 60 -8.23 6.59 -10.40
C PHE A 60 -6.84 6.10 -10.86
N ILE A 61 -6.43 4.89 -10.45
CA ILE A 61 -5.15 4.30 -10.87
C ILE A 61 -5.11 4.08 -12.38
N LYS A 62 -6.21 3.62 -12.98
CA LYS A 62 -6.31 3.46 -14.44
C LYS A 62 -6.12 4.80 -15.16
N ASN A 63 -6.77 5.85 -14.68
CA ASN A 63 -6.62 7.20 -15.24
C ASN A 63 -5.19 7.73 -15.06
N PHE A 64 -4.60 7.53 -13.89
CA PHE A 64 -3.23 7.94 -13.61
C PHE A 64 -2.20 7.23 -14.50
N LYS A 65 -2.34 5.91 -14.70
CA LYS A 65 -1.47 5.12 -15.58
C LYS A 65 -1.52 5.61 -17.03
N ASN A 66 -2.69 6.00 -17.53
CA ASN A 66 -2.87 6.51 -18.89
C ASN A 66 -2.43 7.99 -19.05
N SER A 67 -2.24 8.71 -17.95
CA SER A 67 -1.79 10.11 -17.97
C SER A 67 -0.32 10.25 -18.38
N ALA A 68 0.11 11.47 -18.71
CA ALA A 68 1.52 11.79 -18.97
C ALA A 68 2.43 11.43 -17.78
N HIS A 69 1.97 11.69 -16.55
CA HIS A 69 2.73 11.37 -15.34
C HIS A 69 2.88 9.86 -15.12
N GLY A 70 1.85 9.05 -15.41
CA GLY A 70 1.94 7.59 -15.33
C GLY A 70 2.90 7.00 -16.35
N ARG A 71 2.93 7.56 -17.57
CA ARG A 71 3.89 7.17 -18.61
C ARG A 71 5.33 7.52 -18.23
N ALA A 72 5.56 8.66 -17.57
CA ALA A 72 6.87 9.00 -17.03
C ALA A 72 7.31 8.01 -15.95
N CYS A 73 6.42 7.62 -15.03
CA CYS A 73 6.72 6.56 -14.05
C CYS A 73 7.03 5.20 -14.70
N LEU A 74 6.33 4.85 -15.79
CA LEU A 74 6.61 3.64 -16.55
C LEU A 74 8.00 3.68 -17.20
N ALA A 75 8.38 4.82 -17.79
CA ALA A 75 9.71 5.00 -18.39
C ALA A 75 10.84 4.85 -17.34
N ILE A 76 10.64 5.40 -16.14
CA ILE A 76 11.59 5.26 -15.02
C ILE A 76 11.73 3.80 -14.58
N ARG A 77 10.64 3.02 -14.60
CA ARG A 77 10.66 1.59 -14.27
C ARG A 77 11.47 0.77 -15.27
N GLU A 78 11.44 1.12 -16.55
CA GLU A 78 12.20 0.40 -17.59
C GLU A 78 13.70 0.73 -17.51
N ASN A 79 14.05 2.01 -17.49
CA ASN A 79 15.45 2.44 -17.30
C ASN A 79 15.51 3.87 -16.74
N GLU A 80 15.89 3.96 -15.47
CA GLU A 80 16.00 5.24 -14.77
C GLU A 80 17.04 6.18 -15.40
N ILE A 81 18.21 5.66 -15.77
CA ILE A 81 19.29 6.46 -16.35
C ILE A 81 18.84 7.03 -17.70
N ALA A 82 18.18 6.21 -18.53
CA ALA A 82 17.63 6.66 -19.79
C ALA A 82 16.54 7.72 -19.59
N ALA A 83 15.61 7.52 -18.66
CA ALA A 83 14.57 8.51 -18.35
C ALA A 83 15.15 9.86 -17.90
N ASP A 84 16.19 9.84 -17.06
CA ASP A 84 16.88 11.04 -16.56
C ASP A 84 17.57 11.79 -17.71
N THR A 85 18.25 11.07 -18.62
CA THR A 85 18.86 11.68 -19.82
C THR A 85 17.84 12.29 -20.79
N MET A 86 16.60 11.80 -20.78
CA MET A 86 15.49 12.36 -21.57
C MET A 86 14.81 13.56 -20.91
N GLY A 87 15.37 14.09 -19.81
CA GLY A 87 14.88 15.28 -19.12
C GLY A 87 13.69 15.02 -18.17
N ILE A 88 13.42 13.77 -17.82
CA ILE A 88 12.39 13.41 -16.84
C ILE A 88 13.00 13.49 -15.45
N ASP A 89 12.44 14.32 -14.56
CA ASP A 89 12.85 14.36 -13.15
C ASP A 89 12.44 13.06 -12.42
N THR A 90 13.36 12.10 -12.43
CA THR A 90 13.20 10.77 -11.82
C THR A 90 12.83 10.86 -10.35
N THR A 91 13.41 11.80 -9.61
CA THR A 91 13.20 11.94 -8.16
C THR A 91 11.78 12.37 -7.83
N LYS A 92 11.24 13.36 -8.55
CA LYS A 92 9.87 13.85 -8.34
C LYS A 92 8.83 12.78 -8.62
N TYR A 93 9.00 12.02 -9.71
CA TYR A 93 8.07 10.95 -10.07
C TYR A 93 8.13 9.75 -9.13
N LYS A 94 9.31 9.38 -8.62
CA LYS A 94 9.45 8.36 -7.57
C LYS A 94 8.75 8.76 -6.27
N VAL A 95 8.93 10.01 -5.83
CA VAL A 95 8.25 10.54 -4.64
C VAL A 95 6.74 10.56 -4.85
N MET A 96 6.26 11.02 -6.00
CA MET A 96 4.83 11.01 -6.33
C MET A 96 4.23 9.60 -6.33
N ALA A 97 4.92 8.62 -6.92
CA ALA A 97 4.46 7.23 -6.92
C ALA A 97 4.38 6.65 -5.51
N PHE A 98 5.39 6.94 -4.67
CA PHE A 98 5.42 6.49 -3.28
C PHE A 98 4.31 7.14 -2.43
N THR A 99 4.10 8.45 -2.54
CA THR A 99 3.06 9.15 -1.77
C THR A 99 1.66 8.69 -2.18
N LEU A 100 1.42 8.46 -3.47
CA LEU A 100 0.14 7.94 -3.96
C LEU A 100 -0.13 6.53 -3.42
N GLY A 101 0.88 5.65 -3.43
CA GLY A 101 0.78 4.31 -2.88
C GLY A 101 0.50 4.31 -1.37
N ALA A 102 1.22 5.15 -0.62
CA ALA A 102 1.01 5.32 0.82
C ALA A 102 -0.40 5.84 1.15
N ALA A 103 -0.94 6.76 0.35
CA ALA A 103 -2.29 7.27 0.53
C ALA A 103 -3.37 6.18 0.35
N PHE A 104 -3.23 5.31 -0.65
CA PHE A 104 -4.15 4.19 -0.85
C PHE A 104 -4.03 3.13 0.24
N ALA A 105 -2.81 2.80 0.68
CA ALA A 105 -2.57 1.89 1.80
C ALA A 105 -3.19 2.43 3.10
N GLY A 106 -3.03 3.73 3.38
CA GLY A 106 -3.65 4.39 4.53
C GLY A 106 -5.17 4.35 4.48
N THR A 107 -5.76 4.62 3.30
CA THR A 107 -7.22 4.53 3.10
C THR A 107 -7.73 3.11 3.37
N ALA A 108 -7.02 2.08 2.90
CA ALA A 108 -7.36 0.69 3.18
C ALA A 108 -7.32 0.37 4.69
N GLY A 109 -6.32 0.86 5.42
CA GLY A 109 -6.21 0.66 6.87
C GLY A 109 -7.32 1.35 7.68
N VAL A 110 -7.73 2.55 7.26
CA VAL A 110 -8.86 3.26 7.89
C VAL A 110 -10.16 2.48 7.66
N LEU A 111 -10.42 2.05 6.43
CA LEU A 111 -11.62 1.26 6.10
C LEU A 111 -11.64 -0.08 6.86
N PHE A 112 -10.51 -0.75 6.99
CA PHE A 112 -10.38 -1.97 7.77
C PHE A 112 -10.77 -1.75 9.24
N SER A 113 -10.25 -0.69 9.86
CA SER A 113 -10.52 -0.38 11.27
C SER A 113 -11.99 -0.04 11.53
N HIS A 114 -12.65 0.69 10.62
CA HIS A 114 -14.08 0.97 10.71
C HIS A 114 -14.97 -0.25 10.41
N TYR A 115 -14.48 -1.23 9.65
CA TYR A 115 -15.23 -2.45 9.36
C TYR A 115 -15.20 -3.45 10.53
N PHE A 116 -14.04 -3.57 11.20
CA PHE A 116 -13.84 -4.49 12.33
C PHE A 116 -14.05 -3.85 13.71
N PHE A 117 -14.36 -2.55 13.80
CA PHE A 117 -14.66 -1.81 15.04
C PHE A 117 -13.48 -1.68 16.03
N ILE A 118 -12.33 -2.19 15.63
CA ILE A 118 -11.12 -2.26 16.44
C ILE A 118 -9.91 -2.05 15.54
N ALA A 119 -8.97 -1.24 16.00
CA ALA A 119 -7.62 -1.19 15.43
C ALA A 119 -6.67 -1.90 16.39
N HIS A 120 -6.51 -3.22 16.23
CA HIS A 120 -5.65 -4.02 17.08
C HIS A 120 -4.24 -4.17 16.46
N PRO A 121 -3.17 -3.68 17.11
CA PRO A 121 -1.82 -3.72 16.55
C PRO A 121 -1.32 -5.14 16.24
N ALA A 122 -1.73 -6.15 17.01
CA ALA A 122 -1.31 -7.53 16.75
C ALA A 122 -1.95 -8.15 15.50
N SER A 123 -2.94 -7.50 14.87
CA SER A 123 -3.44 -7.91 13.55
C SER A 123 -2.53 -7.46 12.41
N PHE A 124 -1.66 -6.47 12.63
CA PHE A 124 -0.74 -5.92 11.62
C PHE A 124 0.68 -6.45 11.83
N THR A 125 0.82 -7.78 11.81
CA THR A 125 2.13 -8.43 11.93
C THR A 125 2.87 -8.47 10.62
N PHE A 126 4.17 -8.72 10.71
CA PHE A 126 5.03 -8.99 9.57
C PHE A 126 4.47 -10.04 8.59
N MET A 127 3.86 -11.12 9.13
CA MET A 127 3.25 -12.17 8.30
C MET A 127 2.09 -11.62 7.46
N ARG A 128 1.27 -10.71 7.99
CA ARG A 128 0.19 -10.07 7.20
C ARG A 128 0.71 -9.20 6.07
N SER A 129 1.83 -8.51 6.26
CA SER A 129 2.48 -7.76 5.17
C SER A 129 2.96 -8.69 4.06
N PHE A 130 3.47 -9.87 4.40
CA PHE A 130 3.83 -10.90 3.43
C PHE A 130 2.62 -11.46 2.70
N ASP A 131 1.52 -11.77 3.39
CA ASP A 131 0.28 -12.22 2.74
C ASP A 131 -0.16 -11.22 1.65
N ILE A 132 -0.18 -9.93 1.97
CA ILE A 132 -0.57 -8.88 1.02
C ILE A 132 0.42 -8.80 -0.16
N LEU A 133 1.72 -8.90 0.09
CA LEU A 133 2.73 -8.94 -0.97
C LEU A 133 2.55 -10.15 -1.90
N THR A 134 2.29 -11.33 -1.35
CA THR A 134 2.08 -12.55 -2.14
C THR A 134 0.82 -12.48 -2.99
N MET A 135 -0.26 -11.85 -2.52
CA MET A 135 -1.47 -11.57 -3.31
C MET A 135 -1.15 -10.78 -4.59
N VAL A 136 -0.30 -9.76 -4.48
CA VAL A 136 0.07 -8.91 -5.61
C VAL A 136 1.07 -9.61 -6.53
N VAL A 137 2.05 -10.33 -5.98
CA VAL A 137 3.07 -11.05 -6.76
C VAL A 137 2.43 -12.19 -7.55
N LEU A 138 1.54 -12.97 -6.93
CA LEU A 138 0.81 -14.06 -7.60
C LEU A 138 -0.12 -13.51 -8.69
N GLY A 139 -0.76 -12.37 -8.46
CA GLY A 139 -1.55 -11.67 -9.47
C GLY A 139 -0.74 -10.99 -10.58
N GLY A 140 0.55 -10.73 -10.36
CA GLY A 140 1.50 -10.14 -11.32
C GLY A 140 1.75 -8.64 -11.12
N LEU A 141 3.04 -8.27 -10.98
CA LEU A 141 3.57 -6.91 -10.69
C LEU A 141 3.36 -5.84 -11.80
N GLY A 142 2.52 -6.11 -12.80
CA GLY A 142 2.27 -5.20 -13.92
C GLY A 142 0.82 -5.13 -14.39
N SER A 143 -0.05 -5.98 -13.84
CA SER A 143 -1.45 -6.11 -14.28
C SER A 143 -2.41 -5.81 -13.13
N MET A 144 -3.21 -4.75 -13.27
CA MET A 144 -4.23 -4.38 -12.29
C MET A 144 -5.28 -5.47 -12.12
N THR A 145 -5.73 -6.08 -13.21
CA THR A 145 -6.73 -7.15 -13.18
C THR A 145 -6.17 -8.43 -12.56
N GLY A 146 -4.88 -8.71 -12.82
CA GLY A 146 -4.17 -9.82 -12.23
C GLY A 146 -4.03 -9.69 -10.71
N SER A 147 -3.62 -8.51 -10.20
CA SER A 147 -3.53 -8.27 -8.75
C SER A 147 -4.88 -8.42 -8.03
N VAL A 148 -5.98 -7.96 -8.63
CA VAL A 148 -7.34 -8.14 -8.06
C VAL A 148 -7.72 -9.62 -8.02
N MET A 149 -7.47 -10.36 -9.10
CA MET A 149 -7.76 -11.80 -9.16
C MET A 149 -6.90 -12.58 -8.15
N GLY A 150 -5.60 -12.27 -8.05
CA GLY A 150 -4.69 -12.88 -7.07
C GLY A 150 -5.12 -12.64 -5.63
N ALA A 151 -5.57 -11.42 -5.32
CA ALA A 151 -6.14 -11.10 -4.00
C ALA A 151 -7.41 -11.92 -3.70
N VAL A 152 -8.34 -12.03 -4.65
CA VAL A 152 -9.56 -12.83 -4.47
C VAL A 152 -9.23 -14.30 -4.24
N VAL A 153 -8.36 -14.89 -5.07
CA VAL A 153 -8.00 -16.31 -4.98
C VAL A 153 -7.28 -16.63 -3.65
N LEU A 154 -6.25 -15.87 -3.29
CA LEU A 154 -5.55 -16.12 -2.03
C LEU A 154 -6.43 -15.82 -0.82
N THR A 155 -7.35 -14.84 -0.90
CA THR A 155 -8.32 -14.64 0.18
C THR A 155 -9.16 -15.88 0.38
N PHE A 156 -9.68 -16.52 -0.67
CA PHE A 156 -10.45 -17.77 -0.51
C PHE A 156 -9.63 -18.97 -0.01
N ILE A 157 -8.32 -18.99 -0.23
CA ILE A 157 -7.44 -20.08 0.22
C ILE A 157 -6.99 -19.86 1.67
N SER A 158 -6.81 -18.60 2.06
CA SER A 158 -6.25 -18.20 3.37
C SER A 158 -7.29 -17.77 4.40
N ALA A 159 -8.54 -17.53 4.00
CA ALA A 159 -9.68 -17.21 4.86
C ALA A 159 -10.32 -18.49 5.40
#